data_AF-W1XGJ3-F1
#
_entry.id   AF-W1XGJ3-F1
#
_cell.length_a   1.000
_cell.length_b   1.000
_cell.length_c   1.000
_cell.angle_alpha   90.00
_cell.angle_beta   90.00
_cell.angle_gamma   90.00
#
_symmetry.space_group_name_H-M   'P 1'
#
loop_
_entity.id
_entity.type
_entity.pdbx_description
1 polymer ?
#
loop_
_entity_poly.entity_id
_entity_poly.type
_entity_poly.pdbx_seq_one_letter_code
_entity_poly.pdbx_strand_id
1 'polypeptide(L)' 'MAKRENYNELYLFMQVVREGSFTAAAQRLGLAQSGVSRSVRELEERLGVQL' A
#
# COMPACT_ATOMS: atom_id res chain seq x y z
N MET A 1 -8.07 -16.92 14.58
CA MET A 1 -8.54 -16.80 13.18
C MET A 1 -7.38 -16.31 12.35
N ALA A 2 -6.91 -17.08 11.37
CA ALA A 2 -5.82 -16.66 10.50
C ALA A 2 -6.25 -15.36 9.81
N LYS A 3 -5.58 -14.24 10.15
CA LYS A 3 -5.75 -12.95 9.49
C LYS A 3 -5.48 -13.24 8.02
N ARG A 4 -6.53 -13.21 7.17
CA ARG A 4 -6.37 -13.27 5.71
C ARG A 4 -5.20 -12.37 5.39
N GLU A 5 -4.09 -12.93 4.91
CA GLU A 5 -2.96 -12.12 4.52
C GLU A 5 -3.50 -11.07 3.56
N ASN A 6 -3.43 -9.81 3.98
CA ASN A 6 -4.08 -8.72 3.28
C ASN A 6 -3.17 -8.37 2.10
N TYR A 7 -3.12 -9.25 1.09
CA TYR A 7 -2.29 -9.12 -0.10
C TYR A 7 -2.52 -7.79 -0.83
N ASN A 8 -3.63 -7.12 -0.54
CA ASN A 8 -3.93 -5.79 -1.02
C ASN A 8 -2.89 -4.74 -0.56
N GLU A 9 -2.41 -4.82 0.69
CA GLU A 9 -1.37 -3.92 1.21
C GLU A 9 -0.06 -4.07 0.44
N LEU A 10 0.37 -5.33 0.20
CA LEU A 10 1.56 -5.65 -0.58
C LEU A 10 1.41 -5.26 -2.05
N TYR A 11 0.23 -5.47 -2.63
CA TYR A 11 -0.07 -5.05 -4.00
C TYR A 11 -0.01 -3.53 -4.14
N LEU A 12 -0.62 -2.78 -3.21
CA LEU A 12 -0.57 -1.32 -3.19
C LEU A 12 0.85 -0.81 -3.05
N PHE A 13 1.63 -1.37 -2.11
CA PHE A 13 3.05 -1.03 -1.96
C PHE A 13 3.83 -1.29 -3.26
N MET A 14 3.66 -2.44 -3.90
CA MET A 14 4.32 -2.76 -5.18
C MET A 14 3.96 -1.75 -6.28
N GLN A 15 2.72 -1.26 -6.33
CA GLN A 15 2.33 -0.22 -7.28
C GLN A 15 3.00 1.12 -6.94
N VAL A 16 3.09 1.51 -5.66
CA VAL A 16 3.80 2.72 -5.25
C VAL A 16 5.27 2.65 -5.68
N VAL A 17 5.95 1.52 -5.46
CA VAL A 17 7.34 1.33 -5.88
C VAL A 17 7.48 1.38 -7.40
N ARG A 18 6.56 0.75 -8.15
CA ARG A 18 6.57 0.75 -9.61
C ARG A 18 6.38 2.14 -10.21
N GLU A 19 5.47 2.93 -9.64
CA GLU A 19 5.18 4.29 -10.12
C GLU A 19 6.14 5.33 -9.53
N GLY A 20 6.89 4.99 -8.46
CA GLY A 20 7.75 5.91 -7.73
C GLY A 20 7.00 7.02 -6.97
N SER A 21 5.66 6.94 -6.88
CA SER A 21 4.82 7.97 -6.28
C SER A 21 3.48 7.42 -5.81
N PHE A 22 3.09 7.78 -4.58
CA PHE A 22 1.77 7.47 -4.03
C PHE A 22 0.64 8.07 -4.87
N THR A 23 0.83 9.30 -5.38
CA THR A 23 -0.18 9.98 -6.19
C THR A 23 -0.35 9.28 -7.53
N ALA A 24 0.74 8.91 -8.20
CA ALA A 24 0.68 8.20 -9.48
C ALA A 24 0.07 6.80 -9.34
N ALA A 25 0.45 6.05 -8.29
CA ALA A 25 -0.15 4.75 -7.98
C ALA A 25 -1.65 4.86 -7.68
N ALA A 26 -2.06 5.86 -6.90
CA ALA A 26 -3.47 6.09 -6.61
C ALA A 26 -4.28 6.44 -7.86
N GLN A 27 -3.76 7.32 -8.72
CA GLN A 27 -4.38 7.65 -10.01
C GLN A 27 -4.50 6.42 -10.92
N ARG A 28 -3.44 5.62 -11.04
CA ARG A 28 -3.44 4.37 -11.83
C ARG A 28 -4.48 3.37 -11.35
N LEU A 29 -4.70 3.29 -10.04
CA LEU A 29 -5.62 2.34 -9.42
C LEU A 29 -7.05 2.89 -9.24
N GLY A 30 -7.31 4.15 -9.59
CA GLY A 30 -8.60 4.79 -9.36
C GLY A 30 -8.95 4.95 -7.87
N LEU A 31 -7.93 5.11 -7.02
CA LEU A 31 -8.06 5.23 -5.57
C LEU A 31 -7.71 6.64 -5.09
N ALA A 32 -8.16 6.98 -3.89
CA ALA A 32 -7.65 8.17 -3.19
C ALA A 32 -6.21 7.93 -2.71
N GLN A 33 -5.33 8.92 -2.89
CA GLN A 33 -3.93 8.84 -2.45
C GLN A 33 -3.81 8.58 -0.94
N SER A 34 -4.68 9.17 -0.12
CA SER A 34 -4.75 8.93 1.32
C SER A 34 -5.04 7.47 1.67
N GLY A 35 -5.86 6.79 0.86
CA GLY A 35 -6.14 5.36 1.01
C GLY A 35 -4.91 4.50 0.74
N VAL A 36 -4.19 4.79 -0.35
CA VAL A 36 -2.94 4.09 -0.68
C VAL A 36 -1.88 4.30 0.39
N SER A 37 -1.70 5.55 0.85
CA SER A 37 -0.75 5.88 1.91
C SER A 37 -1.08 5.18 3.23
N ARG A 38 -2.37 5.15 3.63
CA ARG A 38 -2.80 4.42 4.83
C ARG A 38 -2.47 2.92 4.72
N SER A 39 -2.77 2.28 3.60
CA SER A 39 -2.50 0.84 3.44
C SER A 39 -1.01 0.52 3.45
N VAL A 40 -0.15 1.37 2.91
CA VAL A 40 1.31 1.18 3.01
C VAL A 40 1.79 1.37 4.45
N ARG A 41 1.25 2.36 5.18
CA ARG A 41 1.57 2.54 6.59
C ARG A 41 1.13 1.34 7.45
N GLU A 42 -0.05 0.78 7.19
CA GLU A 42 -0.53 -0.42 7.86
C GLU A 42 0.37 -1.63 7.57
N LEU A 43 0.92 -1.72 6.36
CA LEU A 43 1.92 -2.73 5.99
C LEU A 43 3.22 -2.56 6.80
N GLU A 44 3.75 -1.34 6.83
CA GLU A 44 4.94 -0.97 7.60
C GLU A 44 4.78 -1.29 9.09
N GLU A 45 3.66 -0.89 9.69
CA GLU A 45 3.32 -1.15 11.09
C GLU A 45 3.21 -2.66 11.37
N ARG A 46 2.60 -3.42 10.45
CA ARG A 46 2.49 -4.88 10.57
C ARG A 46 3.83 -5.59 10.47
N LEU A 47 4.74 -5.08 9.64
CA LEU A 47 6.08 -5.64 9.45
C LEU A 47 7.09 -5.12 10.49
N GLY A 48 6.77 -4.03 11.20
CA GLY A 48 7.66 -3.38 12.16
C GLY A 48 8.83 -2.65 11.50
N VAL A 49 8.69 -2.23 10.24
CA VAL A 49 9.74 -1.58 9.45
C VAL A 49 9.17 -0.40 8.66
N GLN A 50 10.03 0.54 8.27
CA GLN A 50 9.71 1.53 7.24
C GLN A 50 10.27 1.05 5.90
N LEU A 51 9.44 1.08 4.85
CA LEU A 51 9.72 0.48 3.54
C LEU A 51 10.03 1.52 2.45
#